data_AF-A7VKD6-F1
#
_entry.id   AF-A7VKD6-F1
#
_cell.length_a   1.000
_cell.length_b   1.000
_cell.length_c   1.000
_cell.angle_alpha   90.00
_cell.angle_beta   90.00
_cell.angle_gamma   90.00
#
_symmetry.space_group_name_H-M   'P 1'
#
loop_
_entity.id
_entity.type
_entity.pdbx_description
1 polymer ?
#
loop_
_entity_poly.entity_id
_entity_poly.type
_entity_poly.pdbx_seq_one_letter_code
_entity_poly.pdbx_strand_id
1 'polypeptide(L)'
;RKDQMQPGGTSISVTVPYRVIDQPLKLLPQDWDRVVAVFVQGPAWQFKGWPWLLPDGSPVDIFAKIKAFHLKYDEVRLDPNVQKWDVT
;
A
#
# COMPACT_ATOMS: atom_id res chain seq x y z
N ARG A 1 -14.39 18.24 2.24
CA ARG A 1 -14.61 17.46 3.48
C ARG A 1 -15.16 18.44 4.50
N LYS A 2 -16.25 18.10 5.17
CA LYS A 2 -16.86 18.98 6.18
C LYS A 2 -16.07 18.77 7.47
N ASP A 3 -15.34 19.79 7.89
CA ASP A 3 -14.58 19.80 9.13
C ASP A 3 -15.57 19.78 10.31
N GLN A 4 -15.51 18.71 11.11
CA GLN A 4 -16.28 18.61 12.34
C GLN A 4 -15.50 19.37 13.43
N MET A 5 -15.88 20.62 13.68
CA MET A 5 -15.32 21.47 14.74
C MET A 5 -15.75 20.96 16.14
N GLN A 6 -14.78 20.63 16.99
CA GLN A 6 -14.96 20.66 18.45
C GLN A 6 -14.68 22.09 18.97
N PRO A 7 -15.45 22.60 19.96
CA PRO A 7 -15.26 23.94 20.49
C PRO A 7 -14.03 23.97 21.41
N GLY A 8 -12.89 24.39 20.85
CA GLY A 8 -11.61 24.56 21.56
C GLY A 8 -10.36 24.49 20.65
N GLY A 9 -10.54 24.65 19.33
CA GLY A 9 -9.64 24.14 18.28
C GLY A 9 -8.27 24.78 18.19
N THR A 10 -7.31 24.27 18.98
CA THR A 10 -5.92 24.22 18.54
C THR A 10 -5.80 23.00 17.63
N SER A 11 -5.58 23.18 16.33
CA SER A 11 -5.28 22.06 15.44
C SER A 11 -3.94 21.47 15.86
N ILE A 12 -3.97 20.37 16.61
CA ILE A 12 -2.76 19.63 16.94
C ILE A 12 -2.32 18.93 15.65
N SER A 13 -1.31 19.49 14.99
CA SER A 13 -0.61 18.81 13.91
C SER A 13 0.19 17.66 14.52
N VAL A 14 -0.32 16.44 14.43
CA VAL A 14 0.39 15.24 14.87
C VAL A 14 1.33 14.79 13.75
N THR A 15 2.62 14.68 14.04
CA THR A 15 3.57 14.00 13.15
C THR A 15 3.50 12.50 13.41
N VAL A 16 3.31 11.71 12.35
CA VAL A 16 3.26 10.24 12.43
C VAL A 16 4.55 9.67 11.86
N PRO A 17 5.36 8.93 12.64
CA PRO A 17 6.55 8.28 12.12
C PRO A 17 6.17 7.08 11.26
N TYR A 18 6.84 6.92 10.12
CA TYR A 18 6.69 5.77 9.23
C TYR A 18 7.96 4.95 9.19
N ARG A 19 7.81 3.62 9.18
CA ARG A 19 8.92 2.68 8.93
C ARG A 19 8.80 2.19 7.49
N VAL A 20 9.87 2.34 6.73
CA VAL A 20 9.99 1.79 5.37
C VAL A 20 10.79 0.49 5.45
N ILE A 21 10.30 -0.55 4.77
CA ILE A 21 10.88 -1.90 4.79
C ILE A 21 10.96 -2.38 3.35
N ASP A 22 12.13 -2.88 2.95
CA ASP A 22 12.41 -3.47 1.64
C ASP A 22 12.33 -5.01 1.64
N GLN A 23 12.41 -5.63 2.82
CA GLN A 23 12.29 -7.08 3.04
C GLN A 23 11.00 -7.42 3.81
N PRO A 24 9.82 -7.37 3.16
CA PRO A 24 8.52 -7.53 3.81
C PRO A 24 8.29 -8.95 4.38
N LEU A 25 9.00 -9.96 3.87
CA LEU A 25 8.91 -11.34 4.37
C LEU A 25 9.45 -11.52 5.80
N LYS A 26 10.10 -10.50 6.38
CA LYS A 26 10.52 -10.47 7.79
C LYS A 26 9.42 -9.98 8.74
N LEU A 27 8.30 -9.49 8.21
CA LEU A 27 7.15 -9.06 9.00
C LEU A 27 6.47 -10.28 9.63
N LEU A 28 6.17 -10.19 10.92
CA LEU A 28 5.31 -11.16 11.58
C LEU A 28 3.86 -10.95 11.13
N PRO A 29 2.98 -11.97 11.22
CA PRO A 29 1.58 -11.84 10.84
C PRO A 29 0.89 -10.59 11.44
N GLN A 30 1.15 -10.28 12.71
CA GLN A 30 0.61 -9.12 13.42
C GLN A 30 1.14 -7.75 12.94
N ASP A 31 2.30 -7.72 12.27
CA ASP A 31 2.87 -6.47 11.76
C ASP A 31 2.13 -6.00 10.50
N TRP A 32 1.47 -6.91 9.78
CA TRP A 32 0.73 -6.60 8.56
C TRP A 32 -0.48 -5.70 8.82
N ASP A 33 -1.05 -5.74 10.02
CA ASP A 33 -2.13 -4.82 10.44
C ASP A 33 -1.69 -3.35 10.48
N ARG A 34 -0.38 -3.09 10.51
CA ARG A 34 0.21 -1.74 10.53
C ARG A 34 0.70 -1.29 9.15
N VAL A 35 0.63 -2.14 8.14
CA VAL A 35 1.06 -1.81 6.78
C VAL A 35 -0.01 -0.95 6.12
N VAL A 36 0.34 0.30 5.83
CA VAL A 36 -0.60 1.29 5.26
C VAL A 36 -0.38 1.54 3.77
N ALA A 37 0.82 1.25 3.26
CA ALA A 37 1.18 1.49 1.88
C ALA A 37 2.16 0.44 1.32
N VAL A 38 2.11 0.20 0.02
CA VAL A 38 3.06 -0.64 -0.73
C VAL A 38 3.47 0.03 -2.03
N PHE A 39 4.77 -0.03 -2.36
CA PHE A 39 5.27 0.29 -3.70
C PHE A 39 5.33 -0.98 -4.54
N VAL A 40 4.72 -0.96 -5.72
CA VAL A 40 4.60 -2.12 -6.60
C VAL A 40 5.40 -1.90 -7.89
N GLN A 41 5.99 -2.97 -8.42
CA GLN A 41 6.77 -2.92 -9.65
C GLN A 41 6.01 -3.45 -10.88
N GLY A 42 5.06 -4.38 -10.69
CA GLY A 42 4.20 -4.89 -11.76
C GLY A 42 4.16 -6.42 -11.90
N PRO A 43 5.24 -7.17 -11.65
CA PRO A 43 5.16 -8.63 -11.67
C PRO A 43 4.38 -9.20 -10.47
N ALA A 44 3.36 -10.03 -10.70
CA ALA A 44 2.54 -10.60 -9.63
C ALA A 44 3.34 -11.45 -8.62
N TRP A 45 4.43 -12.07 -9.07
CA TRP A 45 5.29 -12.89 -8.20
C TRP A 45 5.92 -12.10 -7.04
N GLN A 46 5.99 -10.76 -7.12
CA GLN A 46 6.52 -9.90 -6.05
C GLN A 46 5.75 -10.07 -4.73
N PHE A 47 4.50 -10.51 -4.80
CA PHE A 47 3.62 -10.69 -3.64
C PHE A 47 3.62 -12.12 -3.08
N LYS A 48 4.45 -13.02 -3.62
CA LYS A 48 4.52 -14.40 -3.12
C LYS A 48 4.84 -14.41 -1.63
N GLY A 49 4.00 -15.08 -0.84
CA GLY A 49 4.15 -15.20 0.61
C GLY A 49 3.57 -14.02 1.42
N TRP A 50 2.93 -13.05 0.76
CA TRP A 50 2.21 -11.98 1.44
C TRP A 50 0.83 -12.46 1.92
N PRO A 51 0.30 -11.89 3.01
CA PRO A 51 -1.09 -12.12 3.37
C PRO A 51 -2.03 -11.60 2.26
N TRP A 52 -3.23 -12.18 2.20
CA TRP A 52 -4.29 -11.81 1.25
C TRP A 52 -3.95 -12.01 -0.24
N LEU A 53 -2.82 -12.65 -0.57
CA LEU A 53 -2.61 -13.14 -1.93
C LEU A 53 -3.63 -14.25 -2.21
N LEU A 54 -4.39 -14.11 -3.30
CA LEU A 54 -5.38 -15.10 -3.68
C LEU A 54 -4.71 -16.39 -4.19
N PRO A 55 -5.40 -17.55 -4.13
CA PRO A 55 -4.83 -18.83 -4.56
C PRO A 55 -4.37 -18.88 -6.02
N ASP A 56 -4.94 -18.04 -6.88
CA ASP A 56 -4.57 -17.88 -8.29
C ASP A 56 -3.37 -16.94 -8.51
N GLY A 57 -2.81 -16.38 -7.43
CA GLY A 57 -1.71 -15.42 -7.46
C GLY A 57 -2.15 -13.97 -7.71
N SER A 58 -3.45 -13.69 -7.69
CA SER A 58 -3.97 -12.34 -7.87
C SER A 58 -3.79 -11.47 -6.59
N PRO A 59 -3.24 -10.25 -6.70
CA PRO A 59 -2.99 -9.37 -5.55
C PRO A 59 -4.17 -8.44 -5.21
N VAL A 60 -5.36 -8.67 -5.78
CA VAL A 60 -6.53 -7.78 -5.64
C VAL A 60 -6.89 -7.52 -4.18
N ASP A 61 -6.92 -8.56 -3.34
CA ASP A 61 -7.26 -8.42 -1.92
C ASP A 61 -6.17 -7.69 -1.11
N ILE A 62 -4.91 -7.74 -1.55
CA ILE A 62 -3.82 -6.96 -0.96
C ILE A 62 -4.12 -5.47 -1.16
N PHE A 63 -4.51 -5.06 -2.36
CA PHE A 63 -4.77 -3.66 -2.69
C PHE A 63 -6.09 -3.14 -2.14
N ALA A 64 -7.06 -4.02 -1.86
CA ALA A 64 -8.26 -3.67 -1.09
C ALA A 64 -7.95 -3.35 0.39
N LYS A 65 -6.84 -3.86 0.93
CA LYS A 65 -6.42 -3.68 2.33
C LYS A 65 -5.37 -2.58 2.51
N ILE A 66 -4.42 -2.48 1.57
CA ILE A 66 -3.25 -1.61 1.65
C ILE A 66 -3.23 -0.68 0.44
N LYS A 67 -2.93 0.61 0.65
CA LYS A 67 -2.82 1.55 -0.47
C LYS A 67 -1.57 1.25 -1.31
N ALA A 68 -1.77 0.90 -2.57
CA ALA A 68 -0.67 0.62 -3.49
C ALA A 68 -0.29 1.84 -4.35
N PHE A 69 1.01 1.96 -4.62
CA PHE A 69 1.60 3.00 -5.47
C PHE A 69 2.58 2.39 -6.48
N HIS A 70 2.56 2.87 -7.72
CA HIS A 70 3.53 2.49 -8.74
C HIS A 70 4.41 3.68 -9.11
N LEU A 71 5.68 3.61 -8.73
CA LEU A 71 6.67 4.62 -9.08
C LEU A 71 7.27 4.29 -10.44
N LYS A 72 7.14 5.21 -11.39
CA LYS A 72 7.77 5.13 -12.71
C LYS A 72 8.23 6.50 -13.17
N TYR A 73 9.19 6.52 -14.09
CA TYR A 73 9.51 7.72 -14.86
C TYR A 73 8.41 8.00 -15.89
N ASP A 74 8.24 9.26 -16.29
CA ASP A 74 7.15 9.69 -17.17
C ASP A 74 7.27 9.08 -18.58
N GLU A 75 8.50 8.89 -19.06
CA GLU A 75 8.80 8.27 -20.35
C GLU A 75 8.60 6.75 -20.38
N VAL A 76 8.50 6.11 -19.20
CA VAL A 76 8.33 4.66 -19.09
C VAL A 76 6.85 4.32 -19.24
N ARG A 77 6.56 3.36 -20.13
CA ARG A 77 5.19 2.84 -20.29
C ARG A 77 4.73 2.16 -19.00
N LEU A 78 3.46 2.39 -18.64
CA LEU A 78 2.84 1.72 -17.49
C LEU A 78 2.86 0.20 -17.71
N ASP A 79 3.23 -0.53 -16.66
CA ASP A 79 3.22 -1.99 -16.70
C ASP A 79 1.77 -2.51 -16.92
N PRO A 80 1.54 -3.47 -17.86
CA PRO A 80 0.21 -3.96 -18.18
C PRO A 80 -0.54 -4.61 -17.02
N ASN A 81 0.16 -5.15 -16.02
CA ASN A 81 -0.49 -5.68 -14.82
C ASN A 81 -0.90 -4.54 -13.89
N VAL A 82 -0.03 -3.54 -13.70
CA VAL A 82 -0.35 -2.35 -12.90
C VAL A 82 -1.58 -1.64 -13.43
N GLN A 83 -1.75 -1.56 -14.75
CA GLN A 83 -2.94 -0.98 -15.38
C GLN A 83 -4.26 -1.67 -14.97
N LYS A 84 -4.20 -2.94 -14.55
CA LYS A 84 -5.38 -3.75 -14.17
C LYS A 84 -5.62 -3.75 -12.66
N TRP A 85 -4.70 -3.22 -11.87
CA TRP A 85 -4.75 -3.27 -10.42
C TRP A 85 -5.18 -1.93 -9.83
N ASP A 86 -5.75 -1.95 -8.63
CA ASP A 86 -6.07 -0.74 -7.88
C ASP A 86 -4.79 -0.14 -7.26
N VAL A 87 -4.04 0.57 -8.10
CA VAL A 87 -2.72 1.14 -7.79
C VAL A 87 -2.70 2.58 -8.29
N THR A 88 -2.12 3.50 -7.51
CA THR A 88 -1.95 4.92 -7.88
C THR A 88 -0.59 5.20 -8.49
#